data_AF-A0A178MBC6-F1
#
_entry.id   AF-A0A178MBC6-F1
#
_cell.length_a   1.000
_cell.length_b   1.000
_cell.length_c   1.000
_cell.angle_alpha   90.00
_cell.angle_beta   90.00
_cell.angle_gamma   90.00
#
_symmetry.space_group_name_H-M   'P 1'
#
loop_
_entity.id
_entity.type
_entity.pdbx_description
1 polymer ?
#
loop_
_entity_poly.entity_id
_entity_poly.type
_entity_poly.pdbx_seq_one_letter_code
_entity_poly.pdbx_strand_id
1 'polypeptide(L)'
;MYTADSPILGPQTAAMDQMSRYILSRPHGEYTEKDIADVIIPAYVRICLPVGVDPVLAVAQMIHETGNLTSFWSQRPQRNPAGIGVTGQWQTHQPANPSGWAYNSQRQRWEAGVSFATWADDAIPAQIGRLLAYALREGSETPPQRELIAKALSYRPFPRAFRGSAQTIKQLGRAHNPLGAQGAGWASPGHNYGEAIARIANQILAVPLS
;
A
#
# COMPACT_ATOMS: atom_id res chain seq x y z
N MET A 1 5.94 -18.24 -8.41
CA MET A 1 6.85 -17.71 -7.37
C MET A 1 7.20 -16.29 -7.76
N TYR A 2 7.11 -15.36 -6.81
CA TYR A 2 7.40 -13.93 -7.01
C TYR A 2 8.90 -13.64 -6.94
N THR A 3 9.35 -12.67 -7.71
CA THR A 3 10.68 -12.06 -7.64
C THR A 3 10.53 -10.54 -7.61
N ALA A 4 11.62 -9.79 -7.38
CA ALA A 4 11.56 -8.33 -7.43
C ALA A 4 11.09 -7.81 -8.82
N ASP A 5 11.33 -8.57 -9.88
CA ASP A 5 10.92 -8.23 -11.24
C ASP A 5 9.47 -8.63 -11.56
N SER A 6 8.72 -9.17 -10.59
CA SER A 6 7.30 -9.45 -10.77
C SER A 6 6.53 -8.17 -11.11
N PRO A 7 5.64 -8.21 -12.13
CA PRO A 7 4.86 -7.04 -12.51
C PRO A 7 3.82 -6.71 -11.43
N ILE A 8 3.51 -5.41 -11.28
CA ILE A 8 2.44 -4.95 -10.39
C ILE A 8 1.06 -5.45 -10.89
N LEU A 9 0.90 -5.47 -12.22
CA LEU A 9 -0.31 -5.96 -12.88
C LEU A 9 -0.17 -7.47 -13.12
N GLY A 10 -1.18 -8.22 -12.71
CA GLY A 10 -1.16 -9.68 -12.78
C GLY A 10 -2.42 -10.31 -12.19
N PRO A 11 -2.63 -11.62 -12.42
CA PRO A 11 -3.72 -12.35 -11.83
C PRO A 11 -3.50 -12.56 -10.33
N GLN A 12 -4.58 -12.82 -9.59
CA GLN A 12 -4.47 -13.35 -8.24
C GLN A 12 -3.85 -14.74 -8.26
N THR A 13 -2.78 -14.95 -7.48
CA THR A 13 -2.10 -16.26 -7.42
C THR A 13 -2.28 -17.00 -6.08
N ALA A 14 -2.73 -16.32 -5.02
CA ALA A 14 -3.00 -16.91 -3.71
C ALA A 14 -4.48 -16.78 -3.33
N ALA A 15 -5.01 -17.75 -2.60
CA ALA A 15 -6.35 -17.69 -2.05
C ALA A 15 -6.46 -16.61 -0.96
N MET A 16 -7.67 -16.09 -0.74
CA MET A 16 -7.93 -15.14 0.36
C MET A 16 -7.57 -15.73 1.73
N ASP A 17 -7.87 -17.02 1.95
CA ASP A 17 -7.52 -17.74 3.19
C ASP A 17 -6.01 -17.69 3.49
N GLN A 18 -5.17 -17.86 2.46
CA GLN A 18 -3.72 -17.81 2.62
C GLN A 18 -3.25 -16.42 3.09
N MET A 19 -3.79 -15.35 2.50
CA MET A 19 -3.48 -13.97 2.89
C MET A 19 -3.94 -13.67 4.32
N SER A 20 -5.17 -14.07 4.68
CA SER A 20 -5.72 -13.88 6.02
C SER A 20 -4.90 -14.63 7.08
N ARG A 21 -4.64 -15.92 6.88
CA ARG A 21 -3.86 -16.75 7.82
C ARG A 21 -2.42 -16.28 7.97
N TYR A 22 -1.83 -15.76 6.88
CA TYR A 22 -0.50 -15.15 6.96
C TYR A 22 -0.49 -13.95 7.92
N ILE A 23 -1.46 -13.04 7.82
CA ILE A 23 -1.55 -11.88 8.72
C ILE A 23 -1.84 -12.31 10.16
N LEU A 24 -2.81 -13.22 10.34
CA LEU A 24 -3.31 -13.63 11.66
C LEU A 24 -2.31 -14.45 12.48
N SER A 25 -1.35 -15.12 11.83
CA SER A 25 -0.30 -15.88 12.50
C SER A 25 0.84 -15.02 13.07
N ARG A 26 0.74 -13.69 12.98
CA ARG A 26 1.76 -12.72 13.40
C ARG A 26 1.08 -11.58 14.16
N PRO A 27 1.81 -10.78 14.97
CA PRO A 27 1.23 -9.57 15.56
C PRO A 27 0.62 -8.65 14.50
N HIS A 28 -0.61 -8.19 14.71
CA HIS A 28 -1.36 -7.37 13.75
C HIS A 28 -2.12 -6.21 14.39
N GLY A 29 -1.54 -5.65 15.45
CA GLY A 29 -2.07 -4.48 16.14
C GLY A 29 -3.42 -4.77 16.81
N GLU A 30 -4.34 -3.82 16.72
CA GLU A 30 -5.68 -3.93 17.30
C GLU A 30 -6.69 -4.69 16.42
N TYR A 31 -6.27 -5.11 15.22
CA TYR A 31 -7.18 -5.75 14.27
C TYR A 31 -7.55 -7.17 14.74
N THR A 32 -8.82 -7.54 14.54
CA THR A 32 -9.33 -8.86 14.88
C THR A 32 -9.32 -9.80 13.67
N GLU A 33 -9.54 -11.09 13.88
CA GLU A 33 -9.79 -12.05 12.81
C GLU A 33 -10.87 -11.58 11.85
N LYS A 34 -11.97 -11.05 12.39
CA LYS A 34 -13.08 -10.48 11.62
C LYS A 34 -12.64 -9.28 10.76
N ASP A 35 -11.82 -8.38 11.31
CA ASP A 35 -11.30 -7.25 10.52
C ASP A 35 -10.46 -7.75 9.34
N ILE A 36 -9.60 -8.75 9.55
CA ILE A 36 -8.71 -9.27 8.51
C ILE A 36 -9.49 -10.09 7.46
N ALA A 37 -10.22 -11.11 7.91
CA ALA A 37 -10.83 -12.12 7.06
C ALA A 37 -12.12 -11.63 6.36
N ASP A 38 -12.89 -10.75 7.01
CA ASP A 38 -14.19 -10.32 6.48
C ASP A 38 -14.15 -8.91 5.87
N VAL A 39 -13.13 -8.10 6.17
CA VAL A 39 -13.06 -6.70 5.70
C VAL A 39 -11.82 -6.43 4.86
N ILE A 40 -10.61 -6.55 5.42
CA ILE A 40 -9.39 -6.07 4.77
C ILE A 40 -9.03 -6.93 3.54
N ILE A 41 -8.92 -8.25 3.71
CA ILE A 41 -8.54 -9.14 2.60
C ILE A 41 -9.61 -9.19 1.50
N PRO A 42 -10.91 -9.34 1.80
CA PRO A 42 -11.96 -9.23 0.79
C PRO A 42 -11.94 -7.90 0.03
N ALA A 43 -11.65 -6.79 0.71
CA ALA A 43 -11.54 -5.49 0.05
C ALA A 43 -10.34 -5.43 -0.90
N TYR A 44 -9.17 -5.97 -0.54
CA TYR A 44 -8.04 -6.06 -1.47
C TYR A 44 -8.42 -6.81 -2.73
N VAL A 45 -9.03 -7.99 -2.62
CA VAL A 45 -9.44 -8.78 -3.78
C VAL A 45 -10.49 -8.05 -4.62
N ARG A 46 -11.54 -7.51 -3.98
CA ARG A 46 -12.61 -6.76 -4.65
C ARG A 46 -12.09 -5.55 -5.43
N ILE A 47 -11.12 -4.81 -4.88
CA ILE A 47 -10.57 -3.61 -5.51
C ILE A 47 -9.53 -3.96 -6.57
N CYS A 48 -8.71 -4.99 -6.36
CA CYS A 48 -7.59 -5.33 -7.25
C CYS A 48 -8.05 -6.05 -8.53
N LEU A 49 -8.99 -7.00 -8.43
CA LEU A 49 -9.37 -7.85 -9.57
C LEU A 49 -9.90 -7.05 -10.79
N PRO A 50 -10.83 -6.10 -10.64
CA PRO A 50 -11.38 -5.36 -11.79
C PRO A 50 -10.36 -4.47 -12.50
N VAL A 51 -9.27 -4.11 -11.83
CA VAL A 51 -8.23 -3.22 -12.36
C VAL A 51 -6.93 -3.96 -12.72
N GLY A 52 -6.90 -5.29 -12.55
CA GLY A 52 -5.79 -6.15 -12.95
C GLY A 52 -4.52 -6.02 -12.09
N VAL A 53 -4.64 -5.49 -10.86
CA VAL A 53 -3.53 -5.49 -9.89
C VAL A 53 -3.50 -6.84 -9.20
N ASP A 54 -2.32 -7.40 -8.96
CA ASP A 54 -2.19 -8.64 -8.19
C ASP A 54 -2.45 -8.35 -6.69
N PRO A 55 -3.55 -8.86 -6.09
CA PRO A 55 -3.87 -8.59 -4.70
C PRO A 55 -2.80 -9.11 -3.73
N VAL A 56 -2.07 -10.18 -4.07
CA VAL A 56 -1.03 -10.74 -3.20
C VAL A 56 0.12 -9.74 -3.05
N LEU A 57 0.53 -9.08 -4.15
CA LEU A 57 1.58 -8.08 -4.12
C LEU A 57 1.15 -6.82 -3.36
N ALA A 58 -0.11 -6.40 -3.51
CA ALA A 58 -0.65 -5.26 -2.77
C ALA A 58 -0.73 -5.53 -1.25
N VAL A 59 -1.16 -6.74 -0.86
CA VAL A 59 -1.18 -7.19 0.54
C VAL A 59 0.23 -7.33 1.08
N ALA A 60 1.16 -7.92 0.32
CA ALA A 60 2.56 -8.05 0.71
C ALA A 60 3.22 -6.68 0.92
N GLN A 61 2.92 -5.70 0.05
CA GLN A 61 3.33 -4.31 0.25
C GLN A 61 2.76 -3.74 1.55
N MET A 62 1.46 -3.91 1.79
CA MET A 62 0.83 -3.41 3.02
C MET A 62 1.50 -3.99 4.27
N ILE A 63 1.76 -5.29 4.28
CA ILE A 63 2.45 -5.97 5.39
C ILE A 63 3.85 -5.38 5.57
N HIS A 64 4.59 -5.17 4.49
CA HIS A 64 5.94 -4.60 4.54
C HIS A 64 5.93 -3.17 5.13
N GLU A 65 5.05 -2.31 4.62
CA GLU A 65 4.96 -0.89 4.97
C GLU A 65 4.49 -0.67 6.41
N THR A 66 3.63 -1.56 6.90
CA THR A 66 2.95 -1.38 8.20
C THR A 66 3.51 -2.25 9.31
N GLY A 67 4.50 -3.10 9.01
CA GLY A 67 4.97 -4.13 9.94
C GLY A 67 3.84 -5.10 10.30
N ASN A 68 3.14 -5.62 9.29
CA ASN A 68 1.96 -6.47 9.44
C ASN A 68 0.84 -5.78 10.25
N LEU A 69 0.44 -4.57 9.87
CA LEU A 69 -0.60 -3.78 10.54
C LEU A 69 -0.28 -3.39 11.99
N THR A 70 0.98 -3.29 12.41
CA THR A 70 1.35 -2.88 13.78
C THR A 70 1.81 -1.43 13.88
N SER A 71 2.13 -0.78 12.76
CA SER A 71 2.57 0.62 12.74
C SER A 71 1.49 1.57 13.28
N PHE A 72 1.93 2.71 13.85
CA PHE A 72 1.03 3.78 14.27
C PHE A 72 0.08 4.21 13.13
N TRP A 73 0.63 4.41 11.93
CA TRP A 73 -0.14 4.86 10.77
C TRP A 73 -1.15 3.83 10.27
N SER A 74 -0.92 2.54 10.49
CA SER A 74 -1.88 1.49 10.13
C SER A 74 -2.96 1.27 11.20
N GLN A 75 -2.77 1.72 12.46
CA GLN A 75 -3.81 1.61 13.49
C GLN A 75 -4.99 2.54 13.18
N ARG A 76 -6.12 2.29 13.83
CA ARG A 76 -7.25 3.21 13.88
C ARG A 76 -6.86 4.41 14.77
N PRO A 77 -7.34 5.62 14.43
CA PRO A 77 -8.21 5.93 13.30
C PRO A 77 -7.48 6.15 11.95
N GLN A 78 -6.15 6.02 11.87
CA GLN A 78 -5.37 6.40 10.67
C GLN A 78 -5.55 5.46 9.48
N ARG A 79 -5.53 4.12 9.67
CA ARG A 79 -5.76 3.09 8.63
C ARG A 79 -4.95 3.28 7.33
N ASN A 80 -3.71 3.75 7.44
CA ASN A 80 -2.85 4.00 6.29
C ASN A 80 -2.02 2.74 5.94
N PRO A 81 -2.29 2.08 4.80
CA PRO A 81 -1.72 0.77 4.49
C PRO A 81 -0.30 0.84 3.93
N ALA A 82 0.15 2.02 3.52
CA ALA A 82 1.34 2.13 2.67
C ALA A 82 2.05 3.47 2.82
N GLY A 83 2.02 4.05 4.03
CA GLY A 83 2.73 5.28 4.36
C GLY A 83 2.32 6.50 3.52
N ILE A 84 1.10 6.54 2.98
CA ILE A 84 0.67 7.58 2.04
C ILE A 84 0.69 8.94 2.74
N GLY A 85 1.50 9.86 2.22
CA GLY A 85 1.68 11.20 2.77
C GLY A 85 2.49 11.27 4.06
N VAL A 86 3.03 10.15 4.55
CA VAL A 86 3.91 10.15 5.72
C VAL A 86 5.26 10.72 5.32
N THR A 87 5.64 11.86 5.91
CA THR A 87 6.88 12.58 5.54
C THR A 87 7.98 12.50 6.60
N GLY A 88 7.67 11.92 7.77
CA GLY A 88 8.55 11.98 8.96
C GLY A 88 8.54 13.34 9.67
N GLN A 89 7.81 14.33 9.15
CA GLN A 89 7.59 15.60 9.86
C GLN A 89 6.74 15.37 11.10
N TRP A 90 7.15 15.99 12.19
CA TRP A 90 6.44 15.96 13.47
C TRP A 90 6.53 17.31 14.17
N GLN A 91 5.58 17.55 15.08
CA GLN A 91 5.59 18.73 15.96
C GLN A 91 4.94 18.42 17.31
N THR A 92 5.36 19.12 18.36
CA THR A 92 4.83 18.94 19.72
C THR A 92 3.45 19.55 19.89
N HIS A 93 3.20 20.70 19.27
CA HIS A 93 1.92 21.40 19.35
C HIS A 93 0.97 20.99 18.23
N GLN A 94 -0.33 21.20 18.42
CA GLN A 94 -1.33 20.94 17.38
C GLN A 94 -1.07 21.84 16.15
N PRO A 95 -1.06 21.26 14.93
CA PRO A 95 -0.98 22.03 13.70
C PRO A 95 -2.16 22.99 13.55
N ALA A 96 -1.90 24.17 12.99
CA ALA A 96 -2.96 25.15 12.70
C ALA A 96 -4.06 24.56 11.80
N ASN A 97 -3.69 23.67 10.88
CA ASN A 97 -4.62 22.82 10.15
C ASN A 97 -4.29 21.34 10.45
N PRO A 98 -5.13 20.63 11.22
CA PRO A 98 -4.90 19.22 11.56
C PRO A 98 -5.14 18.26 10.39
N SER A 99 -5.65 18.74 9.24
CA SER A 99 -5.78 17.91 8.04
C SER A 99 -4.39 17.44 7.57
N GLY A 100 -4.23 16.13 7.40
CA GLY A 100 -2.93 15.53 7.08
C GLY A 100 -2.00 15.34 8.28
N TRP A 101 -2.53 15.39 9.50
CA TRP A 101 -1.79 15.13 10.73
C TRP A 101 -2.55 14.18 11.66
N ALA A 102 -1.80 13.40 12.44
CA ALA A 102 -2.34 12.53 13.47
C ALA A 102 -1.54 12.67 14.77
N TYR A 103 -2.22 12.77 15.91
CA TYR A 103 -1.55 12.78 17.21
C TYR A 103 -1.16 11.36 17.61
N ASN A 104 0.14 11.14 17.82
CA ASN A 104 0.69 9.90 18.33
C ASN A 104 0.82 10.00 19.85
N SER A 105 -0.11 9.36 20.58
CA SER A 105 -0.11 9.35 22.04
C SER A 105 1.05 8.58 22.67
N GLN A 106 1.63 7.59 21.98
CA GLN A 106 2.81 6.87 22.50
C GLN A 106 4.07 7.74 22.47
N ARG A 107 4.17 8.62 21.47
CA ARG A 107 5.31 9.53 21.27
C ARG A 107 5.03 10.97 21.69
N GLN A 108 3.82 11.27 22.15
CA GLN A 108 3.36 12.59 22.58
C GLN A 108 3.67 13.69 21.55
N ARG A 109 3.35 13.44 20.27
CA ARG A 109 3.61 14.39 19.17
C ARG A 109 2.63 14.21 18.01
N TRP A 110 2.42 15.26 17.23
CA TRP A 110 1.71 15.21 15.95
C TRP A 110 2.66 14.73 14.85
N GLU A 111 2.22 13.79 14.02
CA GLU A 111 2.97 13.27 12.86
C GLU A 111 2.19 13.54 11.57
N ALA A 112 2.88 13.97 10.51
CA ALA A 112 2.26 14.25 9.22
C ALA A 112 2.01 12.96 8.42
N GLY A 113 0.82 12.83 7.83
CA GLY A 113 0.39 11.69 7.03
C GLY A 113 -1.11 11.67 6.76
N VAL A 114 -1.54 10.85 5.80
CA VAL A 114 -2.96 10.72 5.45
C VAL A 114 -3.62 9.70 6.36
N SER A 115 -4.78 10.07 6.93
CA SER A 115 -5.69 9.16 7.62
C SER A 115 -6.87 8.82 6.72
N PHE A 116 -7.34 7.58 6.77
CA PHE A 116 -8.43 7.07 5.97
C PHE A 116 -9.60 6.65 6.87
N ALA A 117 -10.81 7.06 6.50
CA ALA A 117 -12.02 6.76 7.28
C ALA A 117 -12.30 5.26 7.32
N THR A 118 -12.17 4.57 6.18
CA THR A 118 -12.41 3.14 6.04
C THR A 118 -11.26 2.40 5.35
N TRP A 119 -11.13 1.11 5.65
CA TRP A 119 -10.23 0.23 4.89
C TRP A 119 -10.73 0.02 3.45
N ALA A 120 -12.01 -0.37 3.34
CA ALA A 120 -12.60 -0.87 2.10
C ALA A 120 -12.85 0.21 1.04
N ASP A 121 -13.21 1.42 1.47
CA ASP A 121 -13.65 2.48 0.55
C ASP A 121 -12.64 3.63 0.46
N ASP A 122 -11.69 3.76 1.39
CA ASP A 122 -10.71 4.85 1.34
C ASP A 122 -9.27 4.34 1.22
N ALA A 123 -8.80 3.59 2.22
CA ALA A 123 -7.40 3.21 2.37
C ALA A 123 -6.88 2.31 1.23
N ILE A 124 -7.57 1.19 0.98
CA ILE A 124 -7.19 0.23 -0.05
C ILE A 124 -7.31 0.89 -1.44
N PRO A 125 -8.42 1.55 -1.79
CA PRO A 125 -8.50 2.31 -3.04
C PRO A 125 -7.35 3.31 -3.24
N ALA A 126 -6.93 4.02 -2.18
CA ALA A 126 -5.82 4.96 -2.25
C ALA A 126 -4.46 4.27 -2.54
N GLN A 127 -4.19 3.11 -1.93
CA GLN A 127 -2.99 2.33 -2.23
C GLN A 127 -3.03 1.81 -3.67
N ILE A 128 -4.11 1.14 -4.06
CA ILE A 128 -4.21 0.47 -5.37
C ILE A 128 -4.18 1.49 -6.51
N GLY A 129 -4.91 2.60 -6.39
CA GLY A 129 -4.87 3.67 -7.40
C GLY A 129 -3.49 4.30 -7.54
N ARG A 130 -2.70 4.36 -6.46
CA ARG A 130 -1.30 4.84 -6.52
C ARG A 130 -0.35 3.79 -7.12
N LEU A 131 -0.56 2.50 -6.88
CA LEU A 131 0.16 1.43 -7.58
C LEU A 131 -0.12 1.47 -9.09
N LEU A 132 -1.38 1.65 -9.48
CA LEU A 132 -1.77 1.86 -10.88
C LEU A 132 -1.10 3.11 -11.47
N ALA A 133 -0.99 4.19 -10.69
CA ALA A 133 -0.30 5.40 -11.15
C ALA A 133 1.18 5.21 -11.46
N TYR A 134 1.83 4.34 -10.68
CA TYR A 134 3.20 3.91 -10.95
C TYR A 134 3.27 2.98 -12.18
N ALA A 135 2.34 2.04 -12.31
CA ALA A 135 2.37 1.03 -13.36
C ALA A 135 2.00 1.55 -14.76
N LEU A 136 1.04 2.48 -14.84
CA LEU A 136 0.41 2.89 -16.09
C LEU A 136 0.78 4.31 -16.48
N ARG A 137 1.15 4.48 -17.75
CA ARG A 137 1.27 5.81 -18.36
C ARG A 137 -0.11 6.42 -18.48
N GLU A 138 -0.20 7.73 -18.28
CA GLU A 138 -1.44 8.45 -18.53
C GLU A 138 -1.93 8.23 -19.97
N GLY A 139 -3.23 7.98 -20.12
CA GLY A 139 -3.87 7.62 -21.38
C GLY A 139 -3.86 6.12 -21.68
N SER A 140 -3.04 5.29 -21.02
CA SER A 140 -3.03 3.83 -21.22
C SER A 140 -3.99 3.08 -20.29
N GLU A 141 -4.54 3.76 -19.29
CA GLU A 141 -5.46 3.15 -18.33
C GLU A 141 -6.88 2.91 -18.89
N THR A 142 -7.47 1.80 -18.48
CA THR A 142 -8.91 1.53 -18.67
C THR A 142 -9.76 2.50 -17.83
N PRO A 143 -11.07 2.66 -18.12
CA PRO A 143 -11.92 3.55 -17.32
C PRO A 143 -11.92 3.22 -15.81
N PRO A 144 -12.07 1.96 -15.36
CA PRO A 144 -12.00 1.63 -13.93
C PRO A 144 -10.64 1.95 -13.30
N GLN A 145 -9.53 1.72 -14.02
CA GLN A 145 -8.19 2.08 -13.54
C GLN A 145 -8.06 3.60 -13.36
N ARG A 146 -8.56 4.38 -14.33
CA ARG A 146 -8.53 5.85 -14.30
C ARG A 146 -9.29 6.43 -13.12
N GLU A 147 -10.48 5.92 -12.84
CA GLU A 147 -11.29 6.35 -11.71
C GLU A 147 -10.58 6.06 -10.38
N LEU A 148 -10.02 4.86 -10.23
CA LEU A 148 -9.32 4.46 -9.01
C LEU A 148 -8.04 5.28 -8.79
N ILE A 149 -7.31 5.55 -9.88
CA ILE A 149 -6.19 6.50 -9.89
C ILE A 149 -6.65 7.88 -9.42
N ALA A 150 -7.69 8.45 -10.01
CA ALA A 150 -8.17 9.79 -9.67
C ALA A 150 -8.52 9.89 -8.18
N LYS A 151 -9.18 8.86 -7.64
CA LYS A 151 -9.47 8.74 -6.22
C LYS A 151 -8.20 8.69 -5.37
N ALA A 152 -7.22 7.85 -5.71
CA ALA A 152 -5.96 7.80 -4.95
C ALA A 152 -5.20 9.14 -4.96
N LEU A 153 -5.23 9.84 -6.09
CA LEU A 153 -4.51 11.10 -6.26
C LEU A 153 -5.21 12.29 -5.58
N SER A 154 -6.50 12.19 -5.25
CA SER A 154 -7.21 13.22 -4.46
C SER A 154 -6.76 13.24 -2.99
N TYR A 155 -6.40 12.09 -2.40
CA TYR A 155 -5.85 12.04 -1.04
C TYR A 155 -4.43 12.58 -0.96
N ARG A 156 -3.61 12.26 -1.97
CA ARG A 156 -2.23 12.74 -2.06
C ARG A 156 -1.88 12.93 -3.53
N PRO A 157 -1.51 14.15 -3.96
CA PRO A 157 -1.07 14.39 -5.32
C PRO A 157 0.11 13.49 -5.72
N PHE A 158 0.19 13.19 -7.00
CA PHE A 158 1.26 12.43 -7.61
C PHE A 158 1.75 13.19 -8.84
N PRO A 159 3.06 13.46 -8.97
CA PRO A 159 3.58 14.17 -10.12
C PRO A 159 3.24 13.45 -11.41
N ARG A 160 2.61 14.17 -12.35
CA ARG A 160 2.20 13.64 -13.65
C ARG A 160 3.38 13.02 -14.42
N ALA A 161 4.57 13.59 -14.28
CA ALA A 161 5.80 13.08 -14.88
C ALA A 161 6.21 11.67 -14.38
N PHE A 162 5.72 11.22 -13.23
CA PHE A 162 6.05 9.90 -12.66
C PHE A 162 5.06 8.81 -13.07
N ARG A 163 4.04 9.14 -13.87
CA ARG A 163 3.05 8.18 -14.37
C ARG A 163 3.73 7.10 -15.20
N GLY A 164 3.48 5.83 -14.90
CA GLY A 164 4.07 4.72 -15.62
C GLY A 164 5.58 4.57 -15.41
N SER A 165 6.12 5.06 -14.30
CA SER A 165 7.55 4.95 -13.97
C SER A 165 7.96 3.63 -13.33
N ALA A 166 7.01 2.78 -12.91
CA ALA A 166 7.31 1.49 -12.29
C ALA A 166 6.30 0.42 -12.67
N GLN A 167 6.66 -0.47 -13.60
CA GLN A 167 5.86 -1.62 -14.01
C GLN A 167 6.06 -2.83 -13.09
N THR A 168 7.21 -2.93 -12.42
CA THR A 168 7.54 -4.03 -11.50
C THR A 168 7.67 -3.55 -10.05
N ILE A 169 7.54 -4.46 -9.09
CA ILE A 169 7.68 -4.11 -7.66
C ILE A 169 9.09 -3.62 -7.29
N LYS A 170 10.13 -4.04 -8.02
CA LYS A 170 11.50 -3.50 -7.88
C LYS A 170 11.56 -2.02 -8.17
N GLN A 171 10.89 -1.56 -9.24
CA GLN A 171 10.88 -0.16 -9.66
C GLN A 171 10.08 0.76 -8.72
N LEU A 172 9.33 0.19 -7.77
CA LEU A 172 8.76 0.98 -6.66
C LEU A 172 9.86 1.46 -5.69
N GLY A 173 11.03 0.81 -5.64
CA GLY A 173 12.20 1.37 -4.98
C GLY A 173 12.83 2.48 -5.82
N ARG A 174 13.00 3.68 -5.25
CA ARG A 174 13.58 4.84 -5.96
C ARG A 174 14.92 4.53 -6.61
N ALA A 175 15.75 3.70 -5.98
CA ALA A 175 17.05 3.29 -6.50
C ALA A 175 16.98 2.51 -7.83
N HIS A 176 15.84 1.86 -8.12
CA HIS A 176 15.64 1.06 -9.33
C HIS A 176 14.61 1.67 -10.27
N ASN A 177 13.94 2.74 -9.86
CA ASN A 177 12.99 3.45 -10.69
C ASN A 177 13.75 4.21 -11.81
N PRO A 178 13.38 4.07 -13.10
CA PRO A 178 13.99 4.83 -14.20
C PRO A 178 13.97 6.35 -14.02
N LEU A 179 12.97 6.88 -13.29
CA LEU A 179 12.86 8.30 -12.96
C LEU A 179 13.29 8.60 -11.51
N GLY A 180 13.98 7.67 -10.85
CA GLY A 180 14.39 7.76 -9.46
C GLY A 180 15.30 8.94 -9.14
N ALA A 181 16.18 9.31 -10.07
CA ALA A 181 17.01 10.51 -9.95
C ALA A 181 16.16 11.79 -9.83
N GLN A 182 14.97 11.81 -10.45
CA GLN A 182 14.00 12.91 -10.38
C GLN A 182 13.09 12.83 -9.15
N GLY A 183 13.20 11.76 -8.36
CA GLY A 183 12.42 11.54 -7.13
C GLY A 183 11.28 10.53 -7.26
N ALA A 184 11.12 9.84 -8.40
CA ALA A 184 10.11 8.79 -8.53
C ALA A 184 10.47 7.54 -7.73
N GLY A 185 9.49 6.93 -7.10
CA GLY A 185 9.66 5.73 -6.28
C GLY A 185 8.78 5.81 -5.04
N TRP A 186 8.18 4.69 -4.69
CA TRP A 186 7.41 4.53 -3.45
C TRP A 186 8.32 4.62 -2.23
N ALA A 187 9.42 3.84 -2.24
CA ALA A 187 10.36 3.77 -1.14
C ALA A 187 11.68 4.47 -1.51
N SER A 188 12.20 5.32 -0.61
CA SER A 188 13.45 6.07 -0.82
C SER A 188 14.46 5.74 0.29
N PRO A 189 15.67 5.21 -0.03
CA PRO A 189 16.16 4.89 -1.37
C PRO A 189 15.56 3.59 -1.96
N GLY A 190 15.05 2.68 -1.12
CA GLY A 190 14.30 1.50 -1.58
C GLY A 190 15.12 0.41 -2.28
N HIS A 191 16.42 0.26 -1.98
CA HIS A 191 17.31 -0.69 -2.66
C HIS A 191 16.84 -2.15 -2.64
N ASN A 192 16.20 -2.60 -1.55
CA ASN A 192 15.75 -3.99 -1.38
C ASN A 192 14.22 -4.11 -1.33
N TYR A 193 13.51 -3.07 -1.81
CA TYR A 193 12.07 -2.92 -1.61
C TYR A 193 11.27 -4.00 -2.36
N GLY A 194 11.59 -4.20 -3.65
CA GLY A 194 10.94 -5.23 -4.46
C GLY A 194 11.22 -6.64 -3.93
N GLU A 195 12.45 -6.90 -3.50
CA GLU A 195 12.87 -8.16 -2.88
C GLU A 195 12.11 -8.42 -1.58
N ALA A 196 11.85 -7.38 -0.78
CA ALA A 196 11.09 -7.50 0.46
C ALA A 196 9.63 -7.87 0.22
N ILE A 197 8.98 -7.21 -0.75
CA ILE A 197 7.61 -7.52 -1.15
C ILE A 197 7.52 -8.94 -1.72
N ALA A 198 8.42 -9.30 -2.65
CA ALA A 198 8.45 -10.64 -3.25
C ALA A 198 8.59 -11.74 -2.20
N ARG A 199 9.44 -11.52 -1.19
CA ARG A 199 9.64 -12.47 -0.09
C ARG A 199 8.35 -12.68 0.71
N ILE A 200 7.67 -11.61 1.09
CA ILE A 200 6.39 -11.70 1.82
C ILE A 200 5.32 -12.40 0.96
N ALA A 201 5.22 -12.04 -0.32
CA ALA A 201 4.28 -12.66 -1.25
C ALA A 201 4.51 -14.18 -1.40
N ASN A 202 5.78 -14.61 -1.48
CA ASN A 202 6.12 -16.03 -1.50
C ASN A 202 5.82 -16.73 -0.17
N GLN A 203 5.96 -16.04 0.97
CA GLN A 203 5.60 -16.61 2.27
C GLN A 203 4.08 -16.75 2.43
N ILE A 204 3.28 -15.82 1.87
CA ILE A 204 1.82 -15.95 1.75
C ILE A 204 1.47 -17.19 0.92
N LEU A 205 2.08 -17.34 -0.27
CA LEU A 205 1.84 -18.50 -1.14
C LEU A 205 2.16 -19.85 -0.47
N ALA A 206 3.12 -19.85 0.46
CA ALA A 206 3.53 -21.06 1.19
C ALA A 206 2.58 -21.43 2.34
N VAL A 207 1.58 -20.58 2.67
CA VAL A 207 0.57 -20.92 3.67
C VAL A 207 -0.30 -22.07 3.13
N PRO A 208 -0.43 -23.21 3.84
CA PRO A 208 -1.25 -24.32 3.38
C PRO A 208 -2.72 -23.93 3.27
N LEU A 209 -3.40 -24.38 2.20
CA LEU A 209 -4.86 -24.29 2.10
C LEU A 209 -5.50 -25.20 3.17
N SER A 210 -6.64 -24.76 3.69
CA SER A 210 -7.48 -25.56 4.58
C SER A 210 -8.30 -26.60 3.81
#